data_AF-A0A285GW15-F1
#
_entry.id   AF-A0A285GW15-F1
#
_cell.length_a   1.000
_cell.length_b   1.000
_cell.length_c   1.000
_cell.angle_alpha   90.00
_cell.angle_beta   90.00
_cell.angle_gamma   90.00
#
_symmetry.space_group_name_H-M   'P 1'
#
loop_
_entity.id
_entity.type
_entity.pdbx_description
1 polymer ?
#
loop_
_entity_poly.entity_id
_entity_poly.type
_entity_poly.pdbx_seq_one_letter_code
_entity_poly.pdbx_strand_id
1 'polypeptide(L)'
;MTGDFDAEILKDVKLSKWESSLQYFYDGDREAFYKYIAENYGLSNLTADEKERLEEAMNEAEANDINNPYQTAEVASQILSERVGVTWSTDYHTDADVPLSAIGLTANPFSQVEDNTDCS
;
A
#
# COMPACT_ATOMS: atom_id res chain seq x y z
N MET A 1 -1.28 16.84 -7.16
CA MET A 1 -2.40 15.88 -7.12
C MET A 1 -3.23 16.10 -8.37
N THR A 2 -2.92 15.36 -9.42
CA THR A 2 -3.62 15.40 -10.72
C THR A 2 -4.18 14.03 -11.11
N GLY A 3 -4.10 13.03 -10.22
CA GLY A 3 -4.85 11.79 -10.36
C GLY A 3 -6.29 11.98 -9.86
N ASP A 4 -7.25 11.39 -10.57
CA ASP A 4 -8.64 11.35 -10.12
C ASP A 4 -8.70 10.63 -8.77
N PHE A 5 -9.10 11.35 -7.73
CA PHE A 5 -9.29 10.77 -6.40
C PHE A 5 -10.39 9.70 -6.47
N ASP A 6 -10.05 8.48 -6.06
CA ASP A 6 -10.96 7.33 -6.03
C ASP A 6 -10.65 6.47 -4.82
N ALA A 7 -11.47 6.60 -3.76
CA ALA A 7 -11.34 5.79 -2.56
C ALA A 7 -11.98 4.40 -2.70
N GLU A 8 -12.85 4.18 -3.69
CA GLU A 8 -13.59 2.93 -3.85
C GLU A 8 -12.68 1.81 -4.36
N ILE A 9 -11.62 2.15 -5.09
CA ILE A 9 -10.57 1.23 -5.53
C ILE A 9 -9.99 0.36 -4.40
N LEU A 10 -9.98 0.84 -3.15
CA LEU A 10 -9.51 0.06 -2.00
C LEU A 10 -10.33 -1.22 -1.76
N LYS A 11 -11.59 -1.25 -2.19
CA LYS A 11 -12.45 -2.43 -2.09
C LYS A 11 -12.09 -3.51 -3.11
N ASP A 12 -11.41 -3.12 -4.19
CA ASP A 12 -10.97 -4.02 -5.26
C ASP A 12 -9.56 -4.58 -5.04
N VAL A 13 -8.85 -4.09 -4.03
CA VAL A 13 -7.55 -4.61 -3.63
C VAL A 13 -7.71 -5.98 -2.98
N LYS A 14 -7.26 -7.02 -3.68
CA LYS A 14 -7.38 -8.43 -3.26
C LYS A 14 -6.12 -8.96 -2.60
N LEU A 15 -5.00 -8.28 -2.79
CA LEU A 15 -3.67 -8.73 -2.35
C LEU A 15 -2.95 -7.60 -1.62
N SER A 16 -2.17 -7.98 -0.63
CA SER A 16 -1.22 -7.09 0.03
C SER A 16 -0.04 -6.79 -0.88
N LYS A 17 0.73 -5.73 -0.55
CA LYS A 17 2.04 -5.44 -1.13
C LYS A 17 3.08 -6.50 -0.71
N TRP A 18 2.96 -6.97 0.53
CA TRP A 18 3.88 -7.89 1.21
C TRP A 18 3.27 -9.28 1.42
N GLU A 19 4.12 -10.32 1.44
CA GLU A 19 3.80 -11.75 1.61
C GLU A 19 2.87 -12.37 0.54
N SER A 20 3.39 -13.35 -0.23
CA SER A 20 2.66 -14.03 -1.33
C SER A 20 2.10 -13.07 -2.40
N SER A 21 2.82 -11.96 -2.63
CA SER A 21 2.26 -10.70 -3.13
C SER A 21 3.00 -10.11 -4.34
N LEU A 22 2.47 -8.99 -4.81
CA LEU A 22 2.93 -8.16 -5.92
C LEU A 22 4.47 -7.97 -6.02
N GLN A 23 5.18 -7.96 -4.88
CA GLN A 23 6.64 -7.78 -4.81
C GLN A 23 7.48 -8.81 -5.57
N TYR A 24 6.93 -10.00 -5.85
CA TYR A 24 7.61 -11.07 -6.59
C TYR A 24 6.90 -11.44 -7.89
N PHE A 25 5.84 -10.70 -8.25
CA PHE A 25 5.03 -11.07 -9.41
C PHE A 25 5.71 -10.72 -10.73
N TYR A 26 6.46 -9.62 -10.78
CA TYR A 26 7.11 -9.20 -12.01
C TYR A 26 8.32 -10.09 -12.35
N ASP A 27 8.21 -10.85 -13.43
CA ASP A 27 9.25 -11.78 -13.91
C ASP A 27 9.83 -11.36 -15.28
N GLY A 28 9.50 -10.16 -15.75
CA GLY A 28 9.86 -9.63 -17.06
C GLY A 28 8.70 -9.60 -18.06
N ASP A 29 7.58 -10.24 -17.74
CA ASP A 29 6.36 -10.10 -18.53
C ASP A 29 5.55 -8.87 -18.10
N ARG A 30 5.76 -7.77 -18.84
CA ARG A 30 5.05 -6.50 -18.60
C ARG A 30 3.54 -6.61 -18.79
N GLU A 31 3.09 -7.38 -19.78
CA GLU A 31 1.66 -7.54 -20.05
C GLU A 31 0.97 -8.33 -18.93
N ALA A 32 1.62 -9.41 -18.47
CA ALA A 32 1.16 -10.16 -17.32
C ALA A 32 1.09 -9.29 -16.07
N PHE A 33 2.11 -8.44 -15.84
CA PHE A 33 2.12 -7.51 -14.71
C PHE A 33 0.99 -6.49 -14.75
N TYR A 34 0.76 -5.84 -15.89
CA TYR A 34 -0.36 -4.90 -16.05
C TYR A 34 -1.71 -5.57 -15.80
N LYS A 35 -1.91 -6.78 -16.35
CA LYS A 35 -3.11 -7.55 -16.12
C LYS A 35 -3.28 -7.89 -14.63
N TYR A 36 -2.19 -8.27 -13.97
CA TYR A 36 -2.21 -8.65 -12.57
C TYR A 36 -2.58 -7.48 -11.65
N ILE A 37 -2.01 -6.29 -11.85
CA ILE A 37 -2.36 -5.10 -11.05
C ILE A 37 -3.76 -4.57 -11.36
N ALA A 38 -4.24 -4.74 -12.59
CA ALA A 38 -5.62 -4.43 -12.94
C ALA A 38 -6.61 -5.35 -12.20
N GLU A 39 -6.33 -6.66 -12.17
CA GLU A 39 -7.22 -7.67 -11.56
C GLU A 39 -7.20 -7.68 -10.04
N ASN A 40 -6.05 -7.36 -9.42
CA ASN A 40 -5.83 -7.53 -7.98
C ASN A 40 -5.65 -6.23 -7.20
N TYR A 41 -5.36 -5.11 -7.88
CA TYR A 41 -5.07 -3.81 -7.26
C TYR A 41 -5.99 -2.68 -7.79
N GLY A 42 -6.93 -2.99 -8.69
CA GLY A 42 -7.85 -2.02 -9.28
C GLY A 42 -7.21 -1.05 -10.27
N LEU A 43 -5.94 -1.23 -10.63
CA LEU A 43 -5.17 -0.33 -11.49
C LEU A 43 -5.39 -0.62 -12.99
N SER A 44 -6.64 -0.71 -13.43
CA SER A 44 -6.99 -1.06 -14.81
C SER A 44 -6.90 0.10 -15.82
N ASN A 45 -6.83 1.34 -15.34
CA ASN A 45 -6.90 2.56 -16.14
C ASN A 45 -5.74 3.51 -15.77
N LEU A 46 -4.51 3.07 -15.99
CA LEU A 46 -3.32 3.90 -15.74
C LEU A 46 -3.31 5.13 -16.66
N THR A 47 -3.04 6.29 -16.09
CA THR A 47 -2.67 7.51 -16.81
C THR A 47 -1.30 7.34 -17.49
N ALA A 48 -0.94 8.25 -18.38
CA ALA A 48 0.36 8.23 -19.04
C ALA A 48 1.50 8.29 -18.02
N ASP A 49 1.42 9.21 -17.05
CA ASP A 49 2.43 9.42 -16.02
C ASP A 49 2.55 8.21 -15.07
N GLU A 50 1.42 7.62 -14.65
CA GLU A 50 1.43 6.40 -13.81
C GLU A 50 2.04 5.21 -14.56
N LYS A 51 1.73 5.09 -15.86
CA LYS A 51 2.29 4.05 -16.71
C LYS A 51 3.80 4.24 -16.89
N GLU A 52 4.27 5.46 -17.12
CA GLU A 52 5.69 5.79 -17.24
C GLU A 52 6.46 5.41 -15.97
N ARG A 53 5.97 5.81 -14.79
CA ARG A 53 6.58 5.43 -13.50
C ARG A 53 6.69 3.90 -13.30
N LEU A 54 5.67 3.16 -13.72
CA LEU A 54 5.70 1.69 -13.66
C LEU A 54 6.70 1.11 -14.66
N GLU A 55 6.79 1.65 -15.86
CA GLU A 55 7.77 1.23 -16.88
C GLU A 55 9.21 1.51 -16.42
N GLU A 56 9.46 2.64 -15.76
CA GLU A 56 10.75 2.94 -15.12
C GLU A 56 11.12 1.89 -14.07
N ALA A 57 10.19 1.54 -13.18
CA ALA A 57 10.41 0.49 -12.18
C ALA A 57 10.66 -0.89 -12.81
N MET A 58 9.95 -1.22 -13.89
CA MET A 58 10.17 -2.46 -14.65
C MET A 58 11.53 -2.48 -15.34
N ASN A 59 11.94 -1.37 -15.96
CA ASN A 59 13.28 -1.23 -16.56
C ASN A 59 14.38 -1.43 -15.51
N GLU A 60 14.21 -0.87 -14.31
CA GLU A 60 15.15 -1.04 -13.21
C GLU A 60 15.22 -2.49 -12.71
N ALA A 61 14.08 -3.17 -12.61
CA ALA A 61 14.03 -4.59 -12.25
C ALA A 61 14.73 -5.48 -13.32
N GLU A 62 14.52 -5.20 -14.60
CA GLU A 62 15.17 -5.90 -15.71
C GLU A 62 16.69 -5.66 -15.78
N ALA A 63 17.14 -4.44 -15.47
CA ALA A 63 18.55 -4.06 -15.50
C ALA A 63 19.35 -4.63 -14.32
N ASN A 64 18.69 -4.91 -13.20
CA ASN A 64 19.30 -5.40 -11.98
C ASN A 64 19.06 -6.91 -11.80
N ASP A 65 18.26 -7.30 -10.81
CA ASP A 65 17.91 -8.69 -10.51
C ASP A 65 16.39 -8.84 -10.52
N ILE A 66 15.89 -9.45 -11.58
CA ILE A 66 14.46 -9.69 -11.78
C ILE A 66 13.86 -10.63 -10.73
N ASN A 67 14.69 -11.37 -9.99
CA ASN A 67 14.23 -12.20 -8.87
C ASN A 67 13.88 -11.37 -7.62
N ASN A 68 14.16 -10.06 -7.63
CA ASN A 68 13.79 -9.12 -6.58
C ASN A 68 13.20 -7.82 -7.16
N PRO A 69 12.03 -7.89 -7.83
CA PRO A 69 11.45 -6.75 -8.54
C PRO A 69 10.66 -5.81 -7.61
N TYR A 70 11.16 -5.64 -6.38
CA TYR A 70 10.52 -4.89 -5.30
C TYR A 70 9.99 -3.52 -5.74
N GLN A 71 10.76 -2.81 -6.56
CA GLN A 71 10.45 -1.48 -7.04
C GLN A 71 9.12 -1.41 -7.81
N THR A 72 8.76 -2.46 -8.55
CA THR A 72 7.49 -2.51 -9.31
C THR A 72 6.27 -2.52 -8.40
N ALA A 73 6.35 -3.24 -7.28
CA ALA A 73 5.29 -3.30 -6.28
C ALA A 73 5.21 -2.00 -5.45
N GLU A 74 6.34 -1.37 -5.15
CA GLU A 74 6.37 -0.06 -4.50
C GLU A 74 5.67 1.00 -5.34
N VAL A 75 6.04 1.12 -6.62
CA VAL A 75 5.43 2.14 -7.49
C VAL A 75 3.93 1.88 -7.69
N ALA A 76 3.51 0.63 -7.89
CA ALA A 76 2.09 0.29 -7.97
C ALA A 76 1.33 0.68 -6.67
N SER A 77 1.94 0.45 -5.50
CA SER A 77 1.35 0.81 -4.20
C SER A 77 1.32 2.32 -3.96
N GLN A 78 2.32 3.06 -4.46
CA GLN A 78 2.34 4.53 -4.42
C GLN A 78 1.24 5.11 -5.29
N ILE A 79 1.06 4.62 -6.51
CA ILE A 79 -0.02 5.04 -7.42
C ILE A 79 -1.39 4.83 -6.75
N LEU A 80 -1.61 3.64 -6.17
CA LEU A 80 -2.82 3.36 -5.41
C LEU A 80 -3.01 4.37 -4.26
N SER A 81 -1.96 4.61 -3.47
CA SER A 81 -1.98 5.55 -2.33
C SER A 81 -2.34 6.98 -2.78
N GLU A 82 -1.74 7.45 -3.88
CA GLU A 82 -2.01 8.76 -4.45
C GLU A 82 -3.45 8.90 -4.95
N ARG A 83 -4.01 7.87 -5.59
CA ARG A 83 -5.43 7.83 -6.02
C ARG A 83 -6.40 7.91 -4.86
N VAL A 84 -6.06 7.32 -3.71
CA VAL A 84 -6.93 7.33 -2.53
C VAL A 84 -6.63 8.50 -1.59
N GLY A 85 -5.71 9.40 -1.96
CA GLY A 85 -5.31 10.55 -1.14
C GLY A 85 -4.59 10.17 0.16
N VAL A 86 -3.96 9.00 0.22
CA VAL A 86 -3.20 8.51 1.37
C VAL A 86 -1.72 8.75 1.15
N THR A 87 -1.04 9.21 2.18
CA THR A 87 0.42 9.38 2.18
C THR A 87 1.02 8.73 3.41
N TRP A 88 2.21 8.14 3.24
CA TRP A 88 3.00 7.55 4.32
C TRP A 88 4.24 8.41 4.55
N SER A 89 4.53 8.74 5.80
CA SER A 89 5.70 9.55 6.18
C SER A 89 6.92 8.71 6.57
N THR A 90 6.72 7.42 6.85
CA THR A 90 7.76 6.51 7.35
C THR A 90 7.36 5.05 7.10
N ASP A 91 8.35 4.19 6.93
CA ASP A 91 8.21 2.72 6.93
C ASP A 91 8.29 2.13 8.35
N TYR A 92 8.48 2.97 9.36
CA TYR A 92 8.58 2.61 10.78
C TYR A 92 7.37 3.08 11.58
N HIS A 93 7.37 2.78 12.88
CA HIS A 93 6.35 3.28 13.79
C HIS A 93 6.45 4.80 14.00
N THR A 94 5.35 5.38 14.50
CA THR A 94 5.29 6.78 14.96
C THR A 94 4.87 6.81 16.43
N ASP A 95 5.21 7.89 17.14
CA ASP A 95 4.88 8.08 18.56
C ASP A 95 3.47 8.67 18.76
N ALA A 96 2.53 8.39 17.85
CA ALA A 96 1.16 8.88 17.99
C ALA A 96 0.46 8.18 19.15
N ASP A 97 -0.25 8.95 19.99
CA ASP A 97 -1.15 8.40 21.00
C ASP A 97 -2.20 7.49 20.35
N VAL A 98 -2.41 6.30 20.91
CA VAL A 98 -3.35 5.30 20.37
C VAL A 98 -4.68 5.31 21.12
N PRO A 99 -5.83 5.16 20.43
CA PRO A 99 -7.12 5.08 21.09
C PRO A 99 -7.26 3.76 21.87
N LEU A 100 -7.64 3.87 23.15
CA LEU A 100 -8.00 2.74 24.00
C LEU A 100 -9.52 2.60 24.07
N SER A 101 -10.02 1.37 23.98
CA SER A 101 -11.44 1.07 24.16
C SER A 101 -11.63 -0.01 25.22
N ALA A 102 -12.59 0.22 26.13
CA ALA A 102 -12.94 -0.71 27.20
C ALA A 102 -14.46 -0.84 27.32
N ILE A 103 -14.94 -2.07 27.54
CA ILE A 103 -16.37 -2.38 27.71
C ILE A 103 -16.53 -3.21 28.98
N GLY A 104 -17.45 -2.80 29.86
CA GLY A 104 -17.78 -3.53 31.09
C GLY A 104 -17.96 -2.63 32.30
N LEU A 105 -18.32 -3.23 33.44
CA LEU A 105 -18.63 -2.51 34.68
C LEU A 105 -17.43 -1.72 35.26
N THR A 106 -16.20 -2.10 34.90
CA THR A 106 -14.95 -1.48 35.35
C THR A 106 -14.23 -0.74 34.22
N ALA A 107 -14.93 -0.33 33.15
CA ALA A 107 -14.32 0.35 32.02
C ALA A 107 -14.01 1.84 32.28
N ASN A 108 -14.69 2.46 33.25
CA ASN A 108 -14.61 3.90 33.50
C ASN A 108 -13.19 4.44 33.79
N PRO A 109 -12.26 3.71 34.46
CA PRO A 109 -10.89 4.18 34.62
C PRO A 109 -10.15 4.40 33.29
N PHE A 110 -10.48 3.65 32.23
CA PHE A 110 -9.81 3.72 30.92
C PHE A 110 -10.31 4.86 30.02
N SER A 111 -11.11 5.81 30.54
CA SER A 111 -11.57 6.97 29.77
C SER A 111 -10.60 8.16 29.82
N GLN A 112 -9.44 8.01 30.44
CA GLN A 112 -8.43 9.04 30.58
C GLN A 112 -7.18 8.77 29.72
N VAL A 113 -6.29 9.74 29.63
CA VAL A 113 -4.97 9.55 29.03
C VAL A 113 -4.15 8.71 30.00
N GLU A 114 -3.68 7.56 29.54
CA GLU A 114 -2.94 6.58 30.33
C GLU A 114 -1.68 6.15 29.57
N ASP A 115 -0.65 5.75 30.30
CA ASP A 115 0.46 5.03 29.69
C ASP A 115 0.06 3.57 29.41
N ASN A 116 0.74 2.92 28.47
CA ASN A 116 0.47 1.51 28.19
C ASN A 116 0.79 0.59 29.38
N THR A 117 1.64 1.03 30.33
CA THR A 117 1.91 0.30 31.57
C THR A 117 0.75 0.35 32.58
N ASP A 118 -0.08 1.40 32.54
CA ASP A 118 -1.25 1.56 33.40
C ASP A 118 -2.43 0.67 32.96
N CYS A 119 -2.32 0.04 31.79
CA CYS A 119 -3.30 -0.90 31.25
C CYS A 119 -3.06 -2.36 31.65
N SER A 120 -2.07 -2.63 32.51
CA SER A 120 -1.64 -3.99 32.90
C SER A 120 -2.30 -4.55 34.17
#